data_AF-A0A1J4W5K4-F1
#
_entry.id   AF-A0A1J4W5K4-F1
#
_cell.length_a   1.000
_cell.length_b   1.000
_cell.length_c   1.000
_cell.angle_alpha   90.00
_cell.angle_beta   90.00
_cell.angle_gamma   90.00
#
_symmetry.space_group_name_H-M   'P 1'
#
loop_
_entity.id
_entity.type
_entity.pdbx_description
1 polymer ?
#
loop_
_entity_poly.entity_id
_entity_poly.type
_entity_poly.pdbx_seq_one_letter_code
_entity_poly.pdbx_strand_id
1 'polypeptide(L)'
;MSVIFQQEGNFVVKELGKVRDLSSINLKSSFEKENLSEDKIFFIGEDDKDFLKLCKNKLDKTFVIVFDSGALSVKNFIEAGYSRDSILAFGLRNLTLDDRQFLDSNKIKYHEIKNVEDIEFACDGLMEFINRPDSNAIITFNLSVVDPSFAPSLIESVPGGLSSRELIYFSKRLSLLKNVKVVILKGIDYEHDKTNKLITSKLGAMVVWEFFK
;
A
#
# COMPACT_ATOMS: atom_id res chain seq x y z
N MET A 1 13.26 0.90 12.40
CA MET A 1 12.11 1.28 11.55
C MET A 1 12.57 2.27 10.50
N SER A 2 12.42 1.87 9.24
CA SER A 2 13.06 2.53 8.10
C SER A 2 12.00 2.97 7.10
N VAL A 3 12.05 4.25 6.72
CA VAL A 3 11.19 4.81 5.67
C VAL A 3 12.00 4.95 4.41
N ILE A 4 11.54 4.33 3.32
CA ILE A 4 12.18 4.34 2.01
C ILE A 4 11.33 5.23 1.10
N PHE A 5 11.93 6.28 0.57
CA PHE A 5 11.33 7.19 -0.39
C PHE A 5 11.87 6.90 -1.78
N GLN A 6 11.06 7.06 -2.81
CA GLN A 6 11.52 7.16 -4.19
C GLN A 6 11.58 8.65 -4.59
N GLN A 7 12.72 9.11 -5.09
CA GLN A 7 12.92 10.47 -5.60
C GLN A 7 13.79 10.41 -6.86
N GLU A 8 13.27 10.89 -7.99
CA GLU A 8 14.00 10.97 -9.28
C GLU A 8 14.59 9.61 -9.74
N GLY A 9 13.88 8.51 -9.50
CA GLY A 9 14.34 7.15 -9.83
C GLY A 9 15.34 6.55 -8.84
N ASN A 10 15.78 7.30 -7.83
CA ASN A 10 16.63 6.83 -6.73
C ASN A 10 15.81 6.57 -5.46
N PHE A 11 16.35 5.74 -4.56
CA PHE A 11 15.67 5.41 -3.30
C PHE A 11 16.47 5.94 -2.11
N VAL A 12 15.77 6.62 -1.20
CA VAL A 12 16.35 7.26 -0.01
C VAL A 12 15.79 6.58 1.23
N VAL A 13 16.64 5.96 2.05
CA VAL A 13 16.22 5.42 3.35
C VAL A 13 16.39 6.49 4.44
N LYS A 14 15.36 6.74 5.23
CA LYS A 14 15.42 7.55 6.45
C LYS A 14 15.03 6.69 7.64
N GLU A 15 15.96 6.54 8.58
CA GLU A 15 15.65 6.09 9.94
C GLU A 15 15.05 7.28 10.69
N LEU A 16 13.86 7.11 11.28
CA LEU A 16 13.29 8.14 12.15
C LEU A 16 14.17 8.31 13.39
N GLY A 17 14.86 9.46 13.47
CA GLY A 17 15.83 9.79 14.53
C GLY A 17 17.24 10.12 14.01
N LYS A 18 17.59 9.73 12.77
CA LYS A 18 18.83 10.11 12.09
C LYS A 18 18.56 10.36 10.61
N VAL A 19 18.50 11.62 10.21
CA VAL A 19 18.45 11.97 8.79
C VAL A 19 19.81 11.63 8.18
N ARG A 20 19.86 10.55 7.40
CA ARG A 20 20.95 10.32 6.46
C ARG A 20 20.44 10.75 5.09
N ASP A 21 21.17 11.65 4.44
CA ASP A 21 20.97 11.94 3.03
C ASP A 21 21.55 10.76 2.24
N LEU A 22 20.67 10.00 1.58
CA LEU A 22 21.00 8.73 0.94
C LEU A 22 20.72 8.76 -0.57
N SER A 23 20.80 9.95 -1.17
CA SER A 23 20.64 10.22 -2.62
C SER A 23 21.55 9.40 -3.56
N SER A 24 22.43 8.54 -3.04
CA SER A 24 23.33 7.65 -3.80
C SER A 24 23.21 6.16 -3.44
N ILE A 25 22.18 5.76 -2.69
CA ILE A 25 22.04 4.37 -2.26
C ILE A 25 21.41 3.50 -3.33
N ASN A 26 22.12 2.42 -3.65
CA ASN A 26 21.55 1.24 -4.31
C ASN A 26 20.50 0.61 -3.37
N LEU A 27 19.23 0.67 -3.78
CA LEU A 27 18.07 0.04 -3.13
C LEU A 27 18.39 -1.30 -2.47
N LYS A 28 19.09 -2.15 -3.22
CA LYS A 28 19.40 -3.52 -2.86
C LYS A 28 20.31 -3.55 -1.63
N SER A 29 21.35 -2.72 -1.60
CA SER A 29 22.33 -2.72 -0.50
C SER A 29 21.78 -2.10 0.78
N SER A 30 20.81 -1.18 0.68
CA SER A 30 20.12 -0.64 1.86
C SER A 30 19.10 -1.62 2.42
N PHE A 31 18.26 -2.17 1.57
CA PHE A 31 17.26 -3.15 2.00
C PHE A 31 17.90 -4.44 2.50
N GLU A 32 19.04 -4.86 1.94
CA GLU A 32 19.81 -6.02 2.41
C GLU A 32 20.23 -5.87 3.88
N LYS A 33 20.54 -4.65 4.34
CA LYS A 33 20.94 -4.37 5.74
C LYS A 33 19.78 -4.37 6.72
N GLU A 34 18.55 -4.19 6.25
CA GLU A 34 17.36 -4.16 7.10
C GLU A 34 17.01 -5.57 7.59
N ASN A 35 16.83 -5.70 8.91
CA ASN A 35 16.32 -6.91 9.53
C ASN A 35 14.79 -6.90 9.55
N LEU A 36 14.19 -7.30 8.43
CA LEU A 36 12.74 -7.40 8.24
C LEU A 36 11.99 -8.28 9.24
N SER A 37 12.71 -9.14 9.97
CA SER A 37 12.10 -9.96 11.02
C SER A 37 11.61 -9.11 12.19
N GLU A 38 12.25 -7.97 12.46
CA GLU A 38 11.97 -7.08 13.60
C GLU A 38 11.39 -5.73 13.18
N ASP A 39 11.80 -5.18 12.04
CA ASP A 39 11.43 -3.83 11.61
C ASP A 39 10.25 -3.80 10.62
N LYS A 40 9.37 -2.80 10.79
CA LYS A 40 8.40 -2.40 9.75
C LYS A 40 9.09 -1.46 8.75
N ILE A 41 8.86 -1.70 7.46
CA ILE A 41 9.35 -0.86 6.37
C ILE A 41 8.19 -0.07 5.76
N PHE A 42 8.43 1.21 5.53
CA PHE A 42 7.50 2.09 4.82
C PHE A 42 8.11 2.41 3.47
N PHE A 43 7.38 2.17 2.40
CA PHE A 43 7.77 2.60 1.06
C PHE A 43 6.81 3.67 0.58
N ILE A 44 7.34 4.81 0.14
CA ILE A 44 6.57 5.92 -0.40
C ILE A 44 7.11 6.21 -1.81
N GLY A 45 6.30 5.93 -2.83
CA GLY A 45 6.72 6.05 -4.22
C GLY A 45 5.69 5.47 -5.19
N GLU A 46 5.86 5.75 -6.48
CA GLU A 46 4.92 5.32 -7.52
C GLU A 46 5.30 3.97 -8.13
N ASP A 47 6.59 3.75 -8.41
CA ASP A 47 7.08 2.50 -8.98
C ASP A 47 7.62 1.58 -7.88
N ASP A 48 6.80 0.59 -7.56
CA ASP A 48 7.09 -0.41 -6.53
C ASP A 48 7.67 -1.71 -7.11
N LYS A 49 7.84 -1.88 -8.43
CA LYS A 49 8.11 -3.21 -9.02
C LYS A 49 9.38 -3.88 -8.49
N ASP A 50 10.50 -3.17 -8.47
CA ASP A 50 11.76 -3.72 -7.97
C ASP A 50 11.77 -3.86 -6.45
N PHE A 51 11.09 -2.96 -5.75
CA PHE A 51 10.87 -3.06 -4.31
C PHE A 51 10.03 -4.30 -3.95
N LEU A 52 8.99 -4.61 -4.73
CA LEU A 52 8.14 -5.79 -4.53
C LEU A 52 8.92 -7.09 -4.73
N LYS A 53 9.76 -7.18 -5.76
CA LYS A 53 10.65 -8.34 -5.99
C LYS A 53 11.61 -8.53 -4.83
N LEU A 54 12.17 -7.43 -4.33
CA LEU A 54 13.09 -7.43 -3.21
C LEU A 54 12.41 -7.89 -1.92
N CYS A 55 11.20 -7.40 -1.64
CA CYS A 55 10.35 -7.90 -0.56
C CYS A 55 10.05 -9.40 -0.72
N LYS A 56 9.70 -9.85 -1.94
CA LYS A 56 9.36 -11.25 -2.22
C LYS A 56 10.50 -12.23 -1.93
N ASN A 57 11.74 -11.79 -2.14
CA ASN A 57 12.94 -12.57 -1.89
C ASN A 57 13.31 -12.65 -0.41
N LYS A 58 12.93 -11.65 0.39
CA LYS A 58 13.23 -11.62 1.83
C LYS A 58 12.10 -12.13 2.73
N LEU A 59 10.85 -11.94 2.31
CA LEU A 59 9.68 -12.33 3.06
C LEU A 59 9.11 -13.62 2.47
N ASP A 60 9.22 -14.71 3.21
CA ASP A 60 8.50 -15.93 2.93
C ASP A 60 7.02 -15.79 3.35
N LYS A 61 6.16 -16.69 2.85
CA LYS A 61 4.73 -16.80 3.20
C LYS A 61 4.02 -15.45 3.40
N THR A 62 4.03 -14.62 2.36
CA THR A 62 3.54 -13.24 2.44
C THR A 62 2.14 -13.08 1.88
N PHE A 63 1.25 -12.49 2.68
CA PHE A 63 -0.08 -12.05 2.27
C PHE A 63 -0.09 -10.54 1.99
N VAL A 64 -0.95 -10.11 1.09
CA VAL A 64 -0.98 -8.76 0.56
C VAL A 64 -2.41 -8.23 0.57
N ILE A 65 -2.61 -7.05 1.17
CA ILE A 65 -3.82 -6.24 0.94
C ILE A 65 -3.46 -5.09 0.01
N VAL A 66 -4.27 -4.92 -1.04
CA VAL A 66 -4.15 -3.86 -2.03
C VAL A 66 -5.35 -2.92 -1.91
N PHE A 67 -5.16 -1.75 -1.31
CA PHE A 67 -6.13 -0.66 -1.41
C PHE A 67 -5.87 0.13 -2.69
N ASP A 68 -6.81 0.11 -3.62
CA ASP A 68 -6.69 0.79 -4.92
C ASP A 68 -8.09 1.02 -5.52
N SER A 69 -8.25 2.01 -6.41
CA SER A 69 -9.45 2.13 -7.24
C SER A 69 -9.45 1.17 -8.43
N GLY A 70 -8.28 0.73 -8.90
CA GLY A 70 -8.10 -0.12 -10.09
C GLY A 70 -7.25 -1.37 -9.84
N ALA A 71 -7.02 -2.16 -10.90
CA ALA A 71 -6.34 -3.47 -10.79
C ALA A 71 -4.83 -3.45 -11.06
N LEU A 72 -4.23 -2.30 -11.39
CA LEU A 72 -2.82 -2.22 -11.79
C LEU A 72 -1.87 -2.73 -10.69
N SER A 73 -2.08 -2.31 -9.45
CA SER A 73 -1.26 -2.75 -8.32
C SER A 73 -1.28 -4.27 -8.13
N VAL A 74 -2.43 -4.92 -8.35
CA VAL A 74 -2.57 -6.39 -8.28
C VAL A 74 -1.69 -7.07 -9.34
N LYS A 75 -1.69 -6.54 -10.57
CA LYS A 75 -0.84 -7.04 -11.67
C LYS A 75 0.65 -6.96 -11.28
N ASN A 76 1.09 -5.84 -10.69
CA ASN A 76 2.48 -5.67 -10.23
C ASN A 76 2.88 -6.73 -9.18
N PHE A 77 2.01 -7.07 -8.23
CA PHE A 77 2.31 -8.14 -7.26
C PHE A 77 2.44 -9.51 -7.91
N ILE A 78 1.59 -9.84 -8.88
CA ILE A 78 1.69 -11.11 -9.61
C ILE A 78 2.97 -11.16 -10.44
N GLU A 79 3.32 -10.07 -11.14
CA GLU A 79 4.58 -9.94 -11.88
C GLU A 79 5.81 -10.08 -10.97
N ALA A 80 5.72 -9.60 -9.73
CA ALA A 80 6.77 -9.75 -8.72
C ALA A 80 6.84 -11.16 -8.10
N GLY A 81 5.96 -12.09 -8.49
CA GLY A 81 5.99 -13.50 -8.08
C GLY A 81 5.23 -13.81 -6.79
N TYR A 82 4.30 -12.95 -6.37
CA TYR A 82 3.40 -13.26 -5.25
C TYR A 82 2.31 -14.24 -5.71
N SER A 83 1.87 -15.11 -4.78
CA SER A 83 0.84 -16.09 -5.09
C SER A 83 -0.54 -15.42 -5.15
N ARG A 84 -1.38 -15.89 -6.07
CA ARG A 84 -2.70 -15.30 -6.35
C ARG A 84 -3.63 -15.37 -5.13
N ASP A 85 -3.56 -16.48 -4.40
CA ASP A 85 -4.36 -16.73 -3.18
C ASP A 85 -3.90 -15.94 -1.96
N SER A 86 -2.70 -15.34 -2.02
CA SER A 86 -2.16 -14.49 -0.97
C SER A 86 -2.40 -13.00 -1.22
N ILE A 87 -3.10 -12.64 -2.30
CA ILE A 87 -3.45 -11.25 -2.64
C ILE A 87 -4.95 -11.02 -2.46
N LEU A 88 -5.30 -9.93 -1.79
CA LEU A 88 -6.67 -9.42 -1.69
C LEU A 88 -6.70 -7.93 -2.06
N ALA A 89 -7.54 -7.55 -3.03
CA ALA A 89 -7.73 -6.16 -3.42
C ALA A 89 -9.01 -5.56 -2.83
N PHE A 90 -8.97 -4.31 -2.38
CA PHE A 90 -10.07 -3.65 -1.70
C PHE A 90 -10.27 -2.22 -2.21
N GLY A 91 -11.54 -1.82 -2.32
CA GLY A 91 -11.92 -0.47 -2.74
C GLY A 91 -11.96 -0.26 -4.25
N LEU A 92 -11.93 -1.36 -5.03
CA LEU A 92 -11.97 -1.31 -6.48
C LEU A 92 -13.27 -0.67 -6.97
N ARG A 93 -13.17 0.19 -7.98
CA ARG A 93 -14.34 0.85 -8.61
C ARG A 93 -14.13 1.29 -10.05
N ASN A 94 -12.88 1.36 -10.51
CA ASN A 94 -12.50 1.69 -11.88
C ASN A 94 -11.98 0.44 -12.60
N LEU A 95 -12.85 -0.55 -12.79
CA LEU A 95 -12.50 -1.81 -13.44
C LEU A 95 -13.05 -1.87 -14.86
N THR A 96 -12.14 -2.04 -15.83
CA THR A 96 -12.51 -2.41 -17.20
C THR A 96 -12.99 -3.87 -17.26
N LEU A 97 -13.53 -4.29 -18.40
CA LEU A 97 -13.88 -5.70 -18.64
C LEU A 97 -12.63 -6.59 -18.54
N ASP A 98 -11.51 -6.14 -19.10
CA ASP A 98 -10.25 -6.88 -19.07
C ASP A 98 -9.69 -7.01 -17.64
N ASP A 99 -9.85 -5.98 -16.81
CA ASP A 99 -9.44 -6.05 -15.40
C ASP A 99 -10.27 -7.07 -14.63
N ARG A 100 -11.59 -7.12 -14.85
CA ARG A 100 -12.46 -8.13 -14.22
C ARG A 100 -12.09 -9.53 -14.67
N GLN A 101 -11.95 -9.73 -15.98
CA GLN A 101 -11.52 -11.02 -16.53
C GLN A 101 -10.16 -11.45 -15.97
N PHE A 102 -9.22 -10.52 -15.83
CA PHE A 102 -7.93 -10.78 -15.21
C PHE A 102 -8.08 -11.24 -13.76
N LEU A 103 -8.82 -10.50 -12.94
CA LEU A 103 -9.02 -10.83 -11.52
C LEU A 103 -9.72 -12.19 -11.35
N ASP A 104 -10.80 -12.41 -12.08
CA ASP A 104 -11.61 -13.63 -11.99
C ASP A 104 -10.85 -14.86 -12.50
N SER A 105 -10.16 -14.76 -13.65
CA SER A 105 -9.38 -15.86 -14.23
C SER A 105 -8.18 -16.24 -13.36
N ASN A 106 -7.59 -15.27 -12.66
CA ASN A 106 -6.53 -15.51 -11.69
C ASN A 106 -7.07 -15.84 -10.29
N LYS A 107 -8.38 -15.91 -10.08
CA LYS A 107 -9.02 -16.19 -8.79
C LYS A 107 -8.52 -15.26 -7.68
N ILE A 108 -8.26 -13.99 -8.02
CA ILE A 108 -7.85 -12.99 -7.03
C ILE A 108 -9.08 -12.62 -6.20
N LYS A 109 -8.92 -12.56 -4.88
CA LYS A 109 -9.97 -12.07 -4.00
C LYS A 109 -10.04 -10.55 -4.12
N TYR A 110 -11.22 -10.00 -4.38
CA TYR A 110 -11.37 -8.55 -4.40
C TYR A 110 -12.74 -8.09 -3.91
N HIS A 111 -12.77 -6.86 -3.41
CA HIS A 111 -13.98 -6.16 -2.99
C HIS A 111 -14.10 -4.84 -3.72
N GLU A 112 -15.19 -4.69 -4.48
CA GLU A 112 -15.58 -3.39 -5.02
C GLU A 112 -16.25 -2.55 -3.95
N ILE A 113 -15.93 -1.25 -3.90
CA ILE A 113 -16.43 -0.36 -2.84
C ILE A 113 -17.95 -0.27 -2.80
N LYS A 114 -18.61 -0.34 -3.97
CA LYS A 114 -20.07 -0.28 -4.09
C LYS A 114 -20.80 -1.44 -3.41
N ASN A 115 -20.08 -2.53 -3.11
CA ASN A 115 -20.60 -3.73 -2.45
C ASN A 115 -20.23 -3.76 -0.96
N VAL A 116 -19.55 -2.73 -0.44
CA VAL A 116 -19.18 -2.63 0.96
C VAL A 116 -20.28 -1.90 1.70
N GLU A 117 -21.09 -2.64 2.44
CA GLU A 117 -22.19 -2.08 3.25
C GLU A 117 -21.72 -1.65 4.64
N ASP A 118 -20.75 -2.38 5.19
CA ASP A 118 -20.20 -2.17 6.54
C ASP A 118 -18.66 -2.18 6.48
N ILE A 119 -18.07 -1.02 6.78
CA ILE A 119 -16.62 -0.81 6.78
C ILE A 119 -15.93 -1.59 7.92
N GLU A 120 -16.59 -1.77 9.06
CA GLU A 120 -16.03 -2.53 10.18
C GLU A 120 -15.96 -4.00 9.84
N PHE A 121 -17.05 -4.56 9.31
CA PHE A 121 -17.09 -5.95 8.85
C PHE A 121 -16.08 -6.20 7.73
N ALA A 122 -16.00 -5.29 6.75
CA ALA A 122 -14.99 -5.37 5.71
C ALA A 122 -13.57 -5.37 6.29
N CYS A 123 -13.28 -4.50 7.25
CA CYS A 123 -11.98 -4.45 7.91
C CYS A 123 -11.64 -5.72 8.67
N ASP A 124 -12.61 -6.32 9.37
CA ASP A 124 -12.40 -7.58 10.07
C ASP A 124 -12.05 -8.70 9.08
N GLY A 125 -12.73 -8.76 7.93
CA GLY A 125 -12.39 -9.69 6.85
C GLY A 125 -10.99 -9.49 6.27
N LEU A 126 -10.56 -8.23 6.09
CA LEU A 126 -9.19 -7.92 5.68
C LEU A 126 -8.17 -8.39 6.71
N MET A 127 -8.40 -8.12 7.99
CA MET A 127 -7.52 -8.53 9.09
C MET A 127 -7.44 -10.05 9.19
N GLU A 128 -8.55 -10.76 9.08
CA GLU A 128 -8.59 -12.23 9.07
C GLU A 128 -7.82 -12.81 7.88
N PHE A 129 -7.92 -12.18 6.71
CA PHE A 129 -7.23 -12.63 5.52
C PHE A 129 -5.70 -12.67 5.73
N ILE A 130 -5.12 -11.59 6.26
CA ILE A 130 -3.66 -11.47 6.42
C ILE A 130 -3.10 -12.01 7.73
N ASN A 131 -3.90 -12.12 8.80
CA ASN A 131 -3.45 -12.58 10.11
C ASN A 131 -3.36 -14.11 10.18
N ARG A 132 -2.42 -14.68 9.41
CA ARG A 132 -2.18 -16.12 9.33
C ARG A 132 -0.99 -16.51 10.23
N PRO A 133 -1.01 -17.72 10.83
CA PRO A 133 0.15 -18.23 11.56
C PRO A 133 1.39 -18.27 10.66
N ASP A 134 2.54 -17.87 11.21
CA ASP A 134 3.85 -17.89 10.55
C ASP A 134 3.86 -17.22 9.16
N SER A 135 3.10 -16.13 9.01
CA SER A 135 3.03 -15.34 7.78
C SER A 135 3.54 -13.92 7.96
N ASN A 136 3.91 -13.29 6.85
CA ASN A 136 4.19 -11.87 6.76
C ASN A 136 3.06 -11.16 6.01
N ALA A 137 2.86 -9.87 6.27
CA ALA A 137 1.86 -9.07 5.58
C ALA A 137 2.45 -7.80 4.96
N ILE A 138 2.01 -7.51 3.74
CA ILE A 138 2.23 -6.25 3.03
C ILE A 138 0.89 -5.56 2.86
N ILE A 139 0.84 -4.27 3.15
CA ILE A 139 -0.33 -3.44 2.88
C ILE A 139 0.08 -2.34 1.92
N THR A 140 -0.57 -2.25 0.77
CA THR A 140 -0.40 -1.10 -0.12
C THR A 140 -1.63 -0.20 -0.07
N PHE A 141 -1.37 1.08 0.14
CA PHE A 141 -2.32 2.17 0.09
C PHE A 141 -2.04 3.00 -1.16
N ASN A 142 -2.69 2.65 -2.27
CA ASN A 142 -2.84 3.59 -3.37
C ASN A 142 -3.96 4.57 -2.98
N LEU A 143 -3.63 5.85 -2.79
CA LEU A 143 -4.61 6.84 -2.35
C LEU A 143 -5.71 7.09 -3.37
N SER A 144 -5.58 6.58 -4.61
CA SER A 144 -6.69 6.49 -5.57
C SER A 144 -7.92 5.79 -4.99
N VAL A 145 -7.78 4.95 -3.95
CA VAL A 145 -8.90 4.32 -3.24
C VAL A 145 -9.83 5.34 -2.56
N VAL A 146 -9.32 6.51 -2.21
CA VAL A 146 -10.05 7.59 -1.51
C VAL A 146 -10.86 8.41 -2.50
N ASP A 147 -12.01 8.90 -2.08
CA ASP A 147 -12.78 9.86 -2.88
C ASP A 147 -11.98 11.17 -3.06
N PRO A 148 -11.91 11.72 -4.29
CA PRO A 148 -11.18 12.96 -4.56
C PRO A 148 -11.61 14.17 -3.71
N SER A 149 -12.83 14.16 -3.14
CA SER A 149 -13.28 15.19 -2.20
C SER A 149 -12.44 15.25 -0.92
N PHE A 150 -11.76 14.15 -0.56
CA PHE A 150 -10.86 14.05 0.60
C PHE A 150 -9.38 13.93 0.21
N ALA A 151 -9.09 13.56 -1.05
CA ALA A 151 -7.76 13.44 -1.61
C ALA A 151 -7.74 14.07 -3.03
N PRO A 152 -7.69 15.41 -3.15
CA PRO A 152 -7.90 16.09 -4.44
C PRO A 152 -6.72 16.00 -5.41
N SER A 153 -5.54 15.55 -4.97
CA SER A 153 -4.33 15.50 -5.78
C SER A 153 -3.81 14.08 -5.91
N LEU A 154 -4.58 13.30 -6.66
CA LEU A 154 -4.28 11.91 -7.01
C LEU A 154 -3.83 11.81 -8.46
N ILE A 155 -2.91 10.89 -8.73
CA ILE A 155 -2.48 10.55 -10.09
C ILE A 155 -3.68 10.05 -10.90
N GLU A 156 -4.52 9.22 -10.29
CA GLU A 156 -5.79 8.74 -10.86
C GLU A 156 -6.92 9.07 -9.88
N SER A 157 -7.85 9.92 -10.33
CA SER A 157 -9.01 10.37 -9.54
C SER A 157 -10.28 9.69 -10.01
N VAL A 158 -10.95 8.97 -9.11
CA VAL A 158 -12.23 8.29 -9.41
C VAL A 158 -13.22 8.59 -8.30
N PRO A 159 -14.43 9.11 -8.57
CA PRO A 159 -15.41 9.42 -7.54
C PRO A 159 -15.98 8.15 -6.87
N GLY A 160 -16.62 8.31 -5.71
CA GLY A 160 -17.25 7.23 -4.95
C GLY A 160 -16.27 6.35 -4.20
N GLY A 161 -15.16 6.93 -3.74
CA GLY A 161 -14.14 6.22 -2.96
C GLY A 161 -14.39 6.28 -1.45
N LEU A 162 -13.40 5.79 -0.69
CA LEU A 162 -13.40 5.91 0.76
C LEU A 162 -13.31 7.39 1.19
N SER A 163 -13.94 7.73 2.30
CA SER A 163 -13.63 8.95 3.03
C SER A 163 -12.27 8.86 3.72
N SER A 164 -11.71 10.02 4.09
CA SER A 164 -10.48 10.07 4.90
C SER A 164 -10.62 9.31 6.23
N ARG A 165 -11.80 9.39 6.86
CA ARG A 165 -12.07 8.70 8.14
C ARG A 165 -12.04 7.19 8.00
N GLU A 166 -12.63 6.65 6.94
CA GLU A 166 -12.65 5.21 6.69
C GLU A 166 -11.24 4.69 6.38
N LEU A 167 -10.47 5.40 5.54
CA LEU A 167 -9.08 5.01 5.28
C LEU A 167 -8.26 5.00 6.58
N ILE A 168 -8.35 6.05 7.40
CA ILE A 168 -7.66 6.12 8.69
C ILE A 168 -8.13 5.00 9.63
N TYR A 169 -9.42 4.66 9.62
CA TYR A 169 -9.95 3.53 10.38
C TYR A 169 -9.29 2.21 9.98
N PHE A 170 -9.21 1.91 8.68
CA PHE A 170 -8.48 0.73 8.19
C PHE A 170 -7.02 0.76 8.62
N SER A 171 -6.32 1.88 8.42
CA SER A 171 -4.91 2.02 8.81
C SER A 171 -4.69 1.76 10.30
N LYS A 172 -5.54 2.32 11.17
CA LYS A 172 -5.48 2.13 12.62
C LYS A 172 -5.75 0.69 13.03
N ARG A 173 -6.70 0.00 12.39
CA ARG A 173 -7.02 -1.40 12.70
C ARG A 173 -5.92 -2.34 12.23
N LEU A 174 -5.44 -2.14 11.00
CA LEU A 174 -4.38 -2.94 10.41
C LEU A 174 -3.02 -2.74 11.11
N SER A 175 -2.75 -1.56 11.70
CA SER A 175 -1.50 -1.32 12.41
C SER A 175 -1.31 -2.16 13.67
N LEU A 176 -2.41 -2.66 14.25
CA LEU A 176 -2.42 -3.56 15.40
C LEU A 176 -1.85 -4.95 15.09
N LEU A 177 -1.73 -5.31 13.82
CA LEU A 177 -1.23 -6.61 13.39
C LEU A 177 0.30 -6.66 13.41
N LYS A 178 0.85 -7.57 14.21
CA LYS A 178 2.30 -7.73 14.39
C LYS A 178 3.01 -8.31 13.17
N ASN A 179 2.27 -9.00 12.31
CA ASN A 179 2.80 -9.62 11.10
C ASN A 179 2.86 -8.67 9.90
N VAL A 180 2.34 -7.43 10.01
CA VAL A 180 2.54 -6.39 9.00
C VAL A 180 4.00 -5.95 9.00
N LYS A 181 4.72 -6.25 7.92
CA LYS A 181 6.14 -5.95 7.75
C LYS A 181 6.39 -4.79 6.81
N VAL A 182 5.54 -4.61 5.81
CA VAL A 182 5.72 -3.58 4.79
C VAL A 182 4.42 -2.81 4.59
N VAL A 183 4.52 -1.49 4.60
CA VAL A 183 3.44 -0.59 4.22
C VAL A 183 3.91 0.23 3.02
N ILE A 184 3.15 0.21 1.94
CA ILE A 184 3.42 0.98 0.71
C ILE A 184 2.38 2.09 0.63
N LEU A 185 2.81 3.33 0.37
CA LEU A 185 1.94 4.47 0.13
C LEU A 185 2.25 5.04 -1.27
N LYS A 186 1.22 5.19 -2.10
CA LYS A 186 1.36 5.68 -3.47
C LYS A 186 0.12 6.42 -3.97
N GLY A 187 0.17 6.91 -5.20
CA GLY A 187 -0.97 7.51 -5.89
C GLY A 187 -1.14 9.02 -5.68
N ILE A 188 -0.16 9.70 -5.07
CA ILE A 188 -0.20 11.14 -4.80
C ILE A 188 0.47 11.88 -5.96
N ASP A 189 -0.26 12.80 -6.59
CA ASP A 189 0.36 13.79 -7.47
C ASP A 189 0.89 14.95 -6.60
N TYR A 190 2.17 14.87 -6.22
CA TYR A 190 2.77 15.83 -5.31
C TYR A 190 2.83 17.25 -5.87
N GLU A 191 3.05 17.41 -7.18
CA GLU A 191 3.15 18.73 -7.80
C GLU A 191 1.78 19.42 -7.79
N HIS A 192 0.71 18.68 -8.08
CA HIS A 192 -0.65 19.20 -7.92
C HIS A 192 -1.01 19.43 -6.45
N ASP A 193 -0.58 18.57 -5.53
CA ASP A 193 -0.94 18.69 -4.11
C ASP A 193 -0.34 19.94 -3.43
N LYS A 194 0.77 20.47 -3.95
CA LYS A 194 1.33 21.77 -3.51
C LYS A 194 0.33 22.91 -3.66
N THR A 195 -0.49 22.91 -4.72
CA THR A 195 -1.51 23.94 -4.94
C THR A 195 -2.77 23.70 -4.10
N ASN A 196 -3.01 22.44 -3.71
CA ASN A 196 -4.11 22.02 -2.82
C ASN A 196 -3.73 21.96 -1.34
N LYS A 197 -2.78 22.81 -0.89
CA LYS A 197 -2.37 22.93 0.53
C LYS A 197 -1.92 21.61 1.16
N LEU A 198 -1.39 20.70 0.34
CA LEU A 198 -0.89 19.39 0.73
C LEU A 198 -1.95 18.50 1.42
N ILE A 199 -3.23 18.63 1.05
CA ILE A 199 -4.32 17.87 1.68
C ILE A 199 -4.10 16.37 1.51
N THR A 200 -3.73 15.93 0.31
CA THR A 200 -3.57 14.51 -0.02
C THR A 200 -2.33 13.93 0.68
N SER A 201 -1.23 14.67 0.67
CA SER A 201 0.02 14.31 1.36
C SER A 201 -0.18 14.25 2.88
N LYS A 202 -0.98 15.15 3.46
CA LYS A 202 -1.34 15.10 4.88
C LYS A 202 -2.16 13.85 5.21
N LEU A 203 -3.11 13.47 4.36
CA LEU A 203 -3.85 12.21 4.53
C LEU A 203 -2.91 11.00 4.45
N GLY A 204 -2.01 10.96 3.48
CA GLY A 204 -0.97 9.92 3.38
C GLY A 204 -0.07 9.86 4.62
N ALA A 205 0.33 11.01 5.16
CA ALA A 205 1.09 11.10 6.40
C ALA A 205 0.30 10.57 7.60
N MET A 206 -1.02 10.81 7.68
CA MET A 206 -1.88 10.26 8.73
C MET A 206 -2.00 8.74 8.65
N VAL A 207 -2.15 8.17 7.44
CA VAL A 207 -2.13 6.71 7.23
C VAL A 207 -0.85 6.12 7.80
N VAL A 208 0.29 6.69 7.40
CA VAL A 208 1.61 6.27 7.83
C VAL A 208 1.77 6.41 9.34
N TRP A 209 1.29 7.52 9.94
CA TRP A 209 1.30 7.78 11.38
C TRP A 209 0.60 6.71 12.22
N GLU A 210 -0.49 6.11 11.73
CA GLU A 210 -1.19 5.06 12.46
C GLU A 210 -0.34 3.79 12.68
N PHE A 211 0.70 3.57 11.88
CA PHE A 211 1.62 2.44 12.05
C PHE A 211 2.86 2.76 12.91
N PHE A 212 3.03 4.02 13.33
CA PHE A 212 4.08 4.46 14.25
C PHE A 212 3.70 4.37 15.72
N LYS A 213 2.41 4.22 16.03
CA LYS A 213 1.89 4.09 17.39
C LYS A 213 2.17 2.71 17.96
#